data_AF-A0A6J7AZH2-F1
#
_entry.id   AF-A0A6J7AZH2-F1
#
_cell.length_a   1.000
_cell.length_b   1.000
_cell.length_c   1.000
_cell.angle_alpha   90.00
_cell.angle_beta   90.00
_cell.angle_gamma   90.00
#
_symmetry.space_group_name_H-M   'P 1'
#
loop_
_entity.id
_entity.type
_entity.pdbx_description
1 polymer ?
#
loop_
_entity_poly.entity_id
_entity_poly.type
_entity_poly.pdbx_seq_one_letter_code
_entity_poly.pdbx_strand_id
1 'polypeptide(L)' 'MYELEGDEAASIQQVPGSLDAVLDNLEADHEFLLKGGVFTKDLIETWITWKRKEEVDYVRLRPHPAEFELYYDL' A
#
# COMPACT_ATOMS: atom_id res chain seq x y z
N MET A 1 14.71 6.47 19.77
CA MET A 1 14.81 6.26 18.30
C MET A 1 15.63 7.43 17.79
N TYR A 2 16.71 7.17 17.03
CA TYR A 2 17.59 8.24 16.53
C TYR A 2 16.76 9.26 15.75
N GLU A 3 16.72 10.51 16.21
CA GLU A 3 16.18 11.64 15.46
C GLU A 3 17.18 11.98 14.36
N LEU A 4 17.03 11.31 13.21
CA LEU A 4 17.55 11.84 11.95
C LEU A 4 16.61 12.98 11.55
N GLU A 5 17.04 14.23 11.72
CA GLU A 5 16.26 15.41 11.32
C GLU A 5 16.64 15.87 9.90
N GLY A 6 15.65 16.38 9.16
CA GLY A 6 15.86 17.11 7.91
C GLY A 6 16.38 16.27 6.74
N ASP A 7 17.42 16.77 6.08
CA ASP A 7 17.95 16.26 4.80
C ASP A 7 18.48 14.82 4.90
N GLU A 8 19.00 14.42 6.07
CA GLU A 8 19.53 13.07 6.27
C GLU A 8 18.40 12.02 6.29
N ALA A 9 17.25 12.33 6.88
CA ALA A 9 16.09 11.43 6.84
C ALA A 9 15.45 11.36 5.45
N ALA A 10 15.43 12.48 4.72
CA ALA A 10 14.91 12.54 3.36
C ALA A 10 15.73 11.68 2.37
N SER A 11 17.01 11.43 2.68
CA SER A 11 17.88 10.57 1.88
C SER A 11 17.58 9.07 2.02
N ILE A 12 16.81 8.67 3.04
CA ILE A 12 16.52 7.26 3.33
C ILE A 12 15.17 6.88 2.72
N GLN A 13 15.20 5.87 1.84
CA GLN A 13 13.98 5.31 1.25
C GLN A 13 13.07 4.74 2.34
N GLN A 14 11.82 5.21 2.38
CA GLN A 14 10.80 4.77 3.31
C GLN A 14 9.93 3.66 2.70
N VAL A 15 9.24 2.91 3.56
CA VAL A 15 8.21 1.97 3.12
C VAL A 15 6.97 2.73 2.60
N PRO A 16 6.20 2.14 1.67
CA PRO A 16 4.98 2.78 1.18
C PRO A 16 3.96 3.05 2.31
N GLY A 17 3.29 4.19 2.25
CA GLY A 17 2.37 4.64 3.30
C GLY A 17 0.96 4.02 3.27
N SER A 18 0.65 3.17 2.30
CA SER A 18 -0.65 2.52 2.19
C SER A 18 -0.54 1.14 1.55
N LEU A 19 -1.52 0.28 1.85
CA LEU A 19 -1.63 -1.03 1.20
C LEU A 19 -1.77 -0.89 -0.32
N ASP A 20 -2.54 0.09 -0.80
CA ASP A 20 -2.72 0.35 -2.23
C ASP A 20 -1.38 0.62 -2.94
N ALA A 21 -0.53 1.47 -2.35
CA ALA A 21 0.79 1.76 -2.87
C ALA A 21 1.74 0.54 -2.83
N VAL A 22 1.60 -0.36 -1.86
CA VAL A 22 2.34 -1.63 -1.84
C VAL A 22 1.88 -2.54 -2.99
N LEU A 23 0.57 -2.61 -3.24
CA LEU A 23 0.01 -3.42 -4.33
C LEU A 23 0.42 -2.91 -5.71
N ASP A 24 0.49 -1.59 -5.91
CA ASP A 24 1.00 -0.98 -7.14
C ASP A 24 2.47 -1.32 -7.38
N ASN A 25 3.31 -1.24 -6.34
CA ASN A 25 4.72 -1.62 -6.43
C ASN A 25 4.88 -3.12 -6.72
N LEU A 26 4.07 -3.98 -6.10
CA LEU A 26 4.06 -5.41 -6.38
C LEU A 26 3.63 -5.70 -7.83
N GLU A 27 2.61 -5.01 -8.34
CA GLU A 27 2.18 -5.12 -9.73
C GLU A 27 3.30 -4.71 -10.70
N ALA A 28 4.01 -3.63 -10.39
CA ALA A 28 5.09 -3.08 -11.21
C ALA A 28 6.39 -3.91 -11.18
N ASP A 29 6.73 -4.52 -10.06
CA ASP A 29 7.97 -5.29 -9.88
C ASP A 29 7.75 -6.58 -9.08
N HIS A 30 7.33 -7.65 -9.77
CA HIS A 30 7.20 -9.00 -9.19
C HIS A 30 7.98 -10.07 -9.95
N GLU A 31 8.83 -9.69 -10.92
CA GLU A 31 9.58 -10.67 -11.73
C GLU A 31 10.48 -11.56 -10.86
N PHE A 32 11.02 -11.01 -9.78
CA PHE A 32 11.84 -11.76 -8.84
C PHE A 32 11.08 -12.89 -8.13
N LEU A 33 9.76 -12.76 -7.95
CA LEU A 33 8.90 -13.77 -7.34
C LEU A 33 8.56 -14.91 -8.31
N LEU A 34 8.57 -14.64 -9.63
CA LEU A 34 8.31 -15.62 -10.66
C LEU A 34 9.50 -16.57 -10.90
N LYS A 35 10.70 -16.18 -10.46
CA LYS A 35 11.93 -16.96 -10.66
C LYS A 35 11.81 -18.31 -9.94
N GLY A 36 12.08 -19.39 -10.68
CA GLY A 36 12.02 -20.76 -10.16
C GLY A 36 10.59 -21.29 -9.96
N GLY A 37 9.56 -20.58 -10.42
CA GLY A 37 8.17 -21.03 -10.32
C GLY A 37 7.63 -21.06 -8.88
N VAL A 38 8.24 -20.29 -7.97
CA VAL A 38 7.79 -20.20 -6.57
C VAL A 38 6.41 -19.53 -6.50
N PHE A 39 6.21 -18.48 -7.30
CA PHE A 39 4.92 -17.85 -7.51
C PHE A 39 4.54 -17.93 -8.99
N THR A 40 3.24 -18.13 -9.26
CA THR A 40 2.68 -17.98 -10.60
C THR A 40 2.19 -16.55 -10.79
N LYS A 41 2.23 -16.08 -12.05
CA LYS A 41 1.69 -14.76 -12.40
C LYS A 41 0.20 -14.64 -12.04
N ASP A 42 -0.57 -15.69 -12.34
CA ASP A 42 -2.00 -15.77 -12.02
C ASP A 42 -2.30 -15.62 -10.51
N LEU A 43 -1.47 -16.23 -9.65
CA LEU A 43 -1.60 -16.08 -8.20
C LEU A 43 -1.39 -14.64 -7.76
N ILE A 44 -0.38 -13.96 -8.30
CA ILE A 44 -0.04 -12.58 -7.96
C ILE A 44 -1.16 -11.63 -8.41
N GLU A 45 -1.63 -11.76 -9.65
CA GLU A 45 -2.74 -10.96 -10.19
C GLU A 45 -4.04 -11.16 -9.40
N THR A 46 -4.35 -12.42 -9.07
CA THR A 46 -5.51 -12.77 -8.24
C THR A 46 -5.39 -12.17 -6.84
N TRP A 47 -4.21 -12.25 -6.23
CA TRP A 47 -3.95 -11.69 -4.91
C TRP A 47 -4.12 -10.17 -4.88
N ILE A 48 -3.53 -9.47 -5.85
CA ILE A 48 -3.65 -8.00 -5.97
C ILE A 48 -5.12 -7.62 -6.13
N THR A 49 -5.84 -8.29 -7.03
CA THR A 49 -7.27 -8.02 -7.28
C THR A 49 -8.10 -8.23 -6.02
N TRP A 50 -7.88 -9.35 -5.32
CA TRP A 50 -8.61 -9.68 -4.11
C TRP A 50 -8.33 -8.66 -2.99
N LYS A 51 -7.06 -8.29 -2.77
CA LYS A 51 -6.66 -7.31 -1.76
C LYS A 51 -7.22 -5.92 -2.05
N ARG A 52 -7.19 -5.46 -3.30
CA ARG A 52 -7.80 -4.18 -3.70
C ARG A 52 -9.29 -4.17 -3.37
N LYS A 53 -10.01 -5.21 -3.77
CA LYS A 53 -11.47 -5.28 -3.61
C LYS A 53 -11.91 -5.47 -2.15
N GLU A 54 -11.31 -6.42 -1.44
CA GLU A 54 -11.82 -6.86 -0.14
C GLU A 54 -11.24 -6.06 1.03
N GLU A 55 -10.08 -5.41 0.86
CA GLU A 55 -9.43 -4.66 1.94
C GLU A 55 -9.31 -3.17 1.62
N VAL A 56 -8.74 -2.80 0.47
CA VAL A 56 -8.55 -1.38 0.13
C VAL A 56 -9.89 -0.68 -0.08
N ASP A 57 -10.74 -1.21 -0.96
CA ASP A 57 -12.05 -0.62 -1.25
C ASP A 57 -13.00 -0.69 -0.06
N TYR A 58 -12.88 -1.74 0.77
CA TYR A 58 -13.62 -1.84 2.02
C TYR A 58 -13.40 -0.58 2.86
N VAL A 59 -12.14 -0.22 3.14
CA VAL A 59 -11.85 0.95 3.97
C VAL A 59 -12.13 2.26 3.21
N ARG A 60 -11.66 2.38 1.97
CA ARG A 60 -11.70 3.62 1.17
C ARG A 60 -13.11 4.13 0.90
N LEU A 61 -14.09 3.23 0.77
CA LEU A 61 -15.47 3.59 0.44
C LEU A 61 -16.32 3.96 1.67
N ARG A 62 -15.74 4.01 2.87
CA ARG A 62 -16.45 4.36 4.10
C ARG A 62 -15.84 5.59 4.75
N PRO A 63 -16.66 6.59 5.11
CA PRO A 63 -16.17 7.73 5.87
C PRO A 63 -15.54 7.27 7.18
N HIS A 64 -14.33 7.72 7.46
CA HIS A 64 -13.68 7.46 8.74
C HIS A 64 -14.29 8.39 9.81
N PRO A 65 -14.50 7.94 11.07
CA PRO A 65 -15.08 8.79 12.12
C PRO A 65 -14.37 10.13 12.33
N ALA A 66 -13.05 10.17 12.16
CA ALA A 66 -12.26 11.42 12.23
C ALA A 66 -12.66 12.44 11.15
N GLU A 67 -13.18 12.00 10.00
CA GLU A 67 -13.68 12.91 8.96
C GLU A 67 -14.90 13.71 9.45
N PHE A 68 -15.68 13.16 10.38
CA PHE A 68 -16.78 13.89 11.01
C PHE A 68 -16.25 15.08 11.82
N GLU A 69 -15.21 14.86 12.64
CA GLU A 69 -14.57 15.95 13.40
C GLU A 69 -13.96 17.02 12.49
N LEU A 70 -13.46 16.63 11.31
CA LEU A 70 -12.84 17.55 10.37
C LEU A 70 -13.86 18.36 9.55
N TYR A 71 -15.01 17.77 9.20
CA TYR A 71 -15.88 18.32 8.16
C TYR A 71 -17.35 18.54 8.54
N TYR A 72 -17.81 18.10 9.71
CA TYR A 72 -19.24 18.16 10.04
C TYR A 72 -19.78 19.59 10.24
N ASP A 73 -18.99 20.47 10.86
CA ASP A 73 -19.38 21.86 11.19
C ASP A 73 -18.82 22.92 10.20
N LEU A 74 -18.31 22.48 9.04
CA LEU A 74 -17.80 23.38 7.99
C LEU A 74 -18.92 24.11 7.22
#